data_AF-A0A511MBZ1-F1
#
_entry.id   AF-A0A511MBZ1-F1
#
_cell.length_a   1.000
_cell.length_b   1.000
_cell.length_c   1.000
_cell.angle_alpha   90.00
_cell.angle_beta   90.00
_cell.angle_gamma   90.00
#
_symmetry.space_group_name_H-M   'P 1'
#
loop_
_entity.id
_entity.type
_entity.pdbx_description
1 polymer ?
#
loop_
_entity_poly.entity_id
_entity_poly.type
_entity_poly.pdbx_seq_one_letter_code
_entity_poly.pdbx_strand_id
1 'polypeptide(L)'
;MSLLRDATEQVDVLVFSGTFFVQTNPQVVKMLAERAVQGAKVRLCFGNPTGEAVAARGLEEGIGDTLSAKVRASLTYYRTLLSEDGCEVRLHDTTLYNSLFRYDENLLVNPHIWGQPASANPVVQLKRVDDSGWFDNYTESFDAIWADAKPWTP
;
A
#
# COMPACT_ATOMS: atom_id res chain seq x y z
N MET A 1 8.79 1.16 12.36
CA MET A 1 10.12 1.48 11.81
C MET A 1 11.11 0.32 11.89
N SER A 2 10.98 -0.65 12.81
CA SER A 2 11.76 -1.90 12.75
C SER A 2 11.33 -2.75 11.54
N LEU A 3 10.03 -3.01 11.38
CA LEU A 3 9.51 -3.91 10.34
C LEU A 3 10.04 -3.65 8.91
N LEU A 4 10.00 -2.41 8.41
CA LEU A 4 10.55 -2.11 7.07
C LEU A 4 12.07 -2.28 6.99
N ARG A 5 12.82 -1.97 8.06
CA ARG A 5 14.28 -2.15 8.07
C ARG A 5 14.66 -3.62 8.18
N ASP A 6 13.86 -4.40 8.87
CA ASP A 6 14.15 -5.80 9.16
C ASP A 6 13.61 -6.72 8.05
N ALA A 7 12.76 -6.21 7.15
CA ALA A 7 12.23 -6.96 6.02
C ALA A 7 13.36 -7.40 5.08
N THR A 8 13.36 -8.66 4.68
CA THR A 8 14.38 -9.26 3.80
C THR A 8 13.81 -9.95 2.57
N GLU A 9 12.53 -10.31 2.56
CA GLU A 9 11.94 -11.11 1.48
C GLU A 9 10.87 -10.34 0.70
N GLN A 10 9.92 -9.73 1.40
CA GLN A 10 8.72 -9.17 0.80
C GLN A 10 8.23 -7.93 1.54
N VAL A 11 8.00 -6.85 0.79
CA VAL A 11 7.28 -5.66 1.25
C VAL A 11 6.12 -5.39 0.32
N ASP A 12 4.89 -5.49 0.84
CA ASP A 12 3.67 -5.23 0.07
C ASP A 12 2.89 -4.08 0.69
N VAL A 13 2.43 -3.14 -0.13
CA VAL A 13 1.59 -2.01 0.32
C VAL A 13 0.36 -1.94 -0.56
N LEU A 14 -0.83 -1.97 0.05
CA LEU A 14 -2.12 -1.75 -0.62
C LEU A 14 -2.85 -0.60 0.05
N VAL A 15 -3.09 0.46 -0.69
CA VAL A 15 -3.67 1.72 -0.19
C VAL A 15 -4.42 2.43 -1.30
N PHE A 16 -5.35 3.32 -0.95
CA PHE A 16 -5.79 4.34 -1.91
C PHE A 16 -4.66 5.33 -2.22
N SER A 17 -4.30 6.22 -1.28
CA SER A 17 -3.26 7.22 -1.52
C SER A 17 -1.93 6.95 -0.83
N GLY A 18 -1.90 6.30 0.34
CA GLY A 18 -0.67 6.04 1.09
C GLY A 18 0.10 7.30 1.54
N THR A 19 -0.54 8.49 1.54
CA THR A 19 0.13 9.78 1.80
C THR A 19 0.82 9.82 3.17
N PHE A 20 0.21 9.19 4.17
CA PHE A 20 0.77 9.01 5.51
C PHE A 20 2.15 8.35 5.50
N PHE A 21 2.41 7.43 4.57
CA PHE A 21 3.61 6.60 4.57
C PHE A 21 4.87 7.44 4.35
N VAL A 22 4.80 8.42 3.44
CA VAL A 22 5.89 9.39 3.19
C VAL A 22 5.89 10.50 4.24
N GLN A 23 4.73 10.99 4.65
CA GLN A 23 4.63 12.11 5.58
C GLN A 23 5.16 11.78 6.98
N THR A 24 4.97 10.55 7.43
CA THR A 24 5.45 10.11 8.75
C THR A 24 6.87 9.55 8.72
N ASN A 25 7.34 9.15 7.54
CA ASN A 25 8.70 8.69 7.33
C ASN A 25 9.27 9.26 6.02
N PRO A 26 9.96 10.41 6.08
CA PRO A 26 10.61 11.01 4.92
C PRO A 26 11.65 10.11 4.24
N GLN A 27 12.15 9.08 4.94
CA GLN A 27 13.14 8.13 4.41
C GLN A 27 12.52 6.88 3.79
N VAL A 28 11.19 6.74 3.78
CA VAL A 28 10.53 5.49 3.39
C VAL A 28 10.90 5.03 1.99
N VAL A 29 11.00 5.95 1.03
CA VAL A 29 11.37 5.64 -0.36
C VAL A 29 12.80 5.09 -0.41
N LYS A 30 13.74 5.73 0.29
CA LYS A 30 15.12 5.27 0.38
C LYS A 30 15.20 3.87 1.03
N MET A 31 14.45 3.65 2.10
CA MET A 31 14.43 2.37 2.80
C MET A 31 13.88 1.24 1.91
N LEU A 32 12.82 1.51 1.15
CA LEU A 32 12.27 0.54 0.18
C LEU A 32 13.29 0.21 -0.92
N ALA A 33 13.96 1.21 -1.47
CA ALA A 33 15.04 0.99 -2.44
C ALA A 33 16.18 0.14 -1.83
N GLU A 34 16.60 0.44 -0.60
CA GLU A 34 17.61 -0.37 0.11
C GLU A 34 17.16 -1.82 0.31
N ARG A 35 15.88 -2.07 0.60
CA ARG A 35 15.34 -3.44 0.68
C ARG A 35 15.40 -4.14 -0.67
N ALA A 36 14.99 -3.47 -1.74
CA ALA A 36 15.02 -4.02 -3.09
C ALA A 36 16.44 -4.37 -3.56
N VAL A 37 17.41 -3.47 -3.34
CA VAL A 37 18.84 -3.73 -3.61
C VAL A 37 19.38 -4.92 -2.83
N GLN A 38 18.84 -5.19 -1.64
CA GLN A 38 19.20 -6.35 -0.81
C GLN A 38 18.45 -7.63 -1.18
N GLY A 39 17.60 -7.60 -2.23
CA GLY A 39 16.92 -8.76 -2.80
C GLY A 39 15.46 -8.92 -2.39
N ALA A 40 14.91 -8.03 -1.56
CA ALA A 40 13.50 -8.09 -1.19
C ALA A 40 12.60 -7.65 -2.36
N LYS A 41 11.44 -8.28 -2.51
CA LYS A 41 10.41 -7.84 -3.48
C LYS A 41 9.59 -6.73 -2.87
N VAL A 42 9.52 -5.58 -3.54
CA VAL A 42 8.75 -4.42 -3.10
C VAL A 42 7.58 -4.18 -4.07
N ARG A 43 6.35 -4.36 -3.60
CA ARG A 43 5.12 -4.18 -4.40
C ARG A 43 4.25 -3.09 -3.78
N LEU A 44 4.09 -1.98 -4.50
CA LEU A 44 3.28 -0.85 -4.04
C LEU A 44 2.02 -0.70 -4.91
N CYS A 45 0.86 -0.97 -4.35
CA CYS A 45 -0.43 -0.95 -5.03
C CYS A 45 -1.26 0.23 -4.52
N PHE A 46 -1.42 1.25 -5.38
CA PHE A 46 -2.18 2.46 -5.09
C PHE A 46 -3.53 2.44 -5.78
N GLY A 47 -4.48 3.21 -5.26
CA GLY A 47 -5.75 3.44 -5.95
C GLY A 47 -5.52 4.15 -7.28
N ASN A 48 -6.27 3.79 -8.32
CA ASN A 48 -6.24 4.49 -9.59
C ASN A 48 -6.87 5.88 -9.41
N PRO A 49 -6.15 7.00 -9.63
CA PRO A 49 -6.69 8.33 -9.40
C PRO A 49 -7.87 8.67 -10.31
N THR A 50 -8.07 7.96 -11.43
CA THR A 50 -9.24 8.11 -12.31
C THR A 50 -10.27 6.99 -12.15
N GLY A 51 -10.10 6.14 -11.14
CA GLY A 51 -10.94 4.97 -10.89
C GLY A 51 -12.18 5.28 -10.04
N GLU A 52 -13.19 4.44 -10.18
CA GLU A 52 -14.46 4.56 -9.46
C GLU A 52 -14.28 4.36 -7.95
N ALA A 53 -13.39 3.44 -7.53
CA ALA A 53 -13.18 3.16 -6.11
C ALA A 53 -12.58 4.35 -5.36
N VAL A 54 -11.65 5.08 -6.00
CA VAL A 54 -11.08 6.32 -5.44
C VAL A 54 -12.15 7.42 -5.38
N ALA A 55 -12.98 7.57 -6.42
CA ALA A 55 -14.05 8.55 -6.43
C ALA A 55 -15.07 8.29 -5.33
N ALA A 56 -15.55 7.04 -5.21
CA ALA A 56 -16.48 6.61 -4.17
C ALA A 56 -15.93 6.87 -2.77
N ARG A 57 -14.68 6.45 -2.51
CA ARG A 57 -14.04 6.68 -1.21
C ARG A 57 -13.89 8.17 -0.88
N GLY A 58 -13.56 8.99 -1.87
CA GLY A 58 -13.47 10.45 -1.70
C GLY A 58 -14.81 11.06 -1.28
N LEU A 59 -15.91 10.61 -1.86
CA LEU A 59 -17.27 11.02 -1.48
C LEU A 59 -17.63 10.56 -0.06
N GLU A 60 -17.34 9.30 0.28
CA GLU A 60 -17.58 8.74 1.62
C GLU A 60 -16.86 9.53 2.71
N GLU A 61 -15.59 9.90 2.48
CA GLU A 61 -14.79 10.70 3.41
C GLU A 61 -15.16 12.20 3.42
N GLY A 62 -16.08 12.64 2.55
CA GLY A 62 -16.49 14.04 2.44
C GLY A 62 -15.44 14.96 1.81
N ILE A 63 -14.45 14.40 1.08
CA ILE A 63 -13.34 15.15 0.47
C ILE A 63 -13.39 15.17 -1.07
N GLY A 64 -14.31 14.42 -1.68
CA GLY A 64 -14.52 14.34 -3.13
C GLY A 64 -13.21 14.07 -3.90
N ASP A 65 -12.96 14.85 -4.95
CA ASP A 65 -11.80 14.72 -5.83
C ASP A 65 -10.44 14.93 -5.13
N THR A 66 -10.43 15.43 -3.90
CA THR A 66 -9.21 15.60 -3.11
C THR A 66 -8.49 14.27 -2.92
N LEU A 67 -9.19 13.14 -2.82
CA LEU A 67 -8.54 11.84 -2.69
C LEU A 67 -7.73 11.50 -3.95
N SER A 68 -8.32 11.71 -5.13
CA SER A 68 -7.65 11.55 -6.42
C SER A 68 -6.38 12.41 -6.52
N ALA A 69 -6.44 13.66 -6.04
CA ALA A 69 -5.26 14.53 -5.97
C ALA A 69 -4.19 14.01 -4.99
N LYS A 70 -4.60 13.48 -3.82
CA LYS A 70 -3.68 12.86 -2.85
C LYS A 70 -2.98 11.63 -3.43
N VAL A 71 -3.67 10.80 -4.20
CA VAL A 71 -3.07 9.66 -4.91
C VAL A 71 -1.98 10.13 -5.85
N ARG A 72 -2.29 11.08 -6.76
CA ARG A 72 -1.30 11.65 -7.69
C ARG A 72 -0.09 12.24 -6.97
N ALA A 73 -0.33 13.01 -5.90
CA ALA A 73 0.72 13.60 -5.09
C ALA A 73 1.58 12.54 -4.38
N SER A 74 1.00 11.41 -4.00
CA SER A 74 1.74 10.34 -3.32
C SER A 74 2.63 9.56 -4.29
N LEU A 75 2.13 9.29 -5.50
CA LEU A 75 2.87 8.58 -6.54
C LEU A 75 4.17 9.30 -6.94
N THR A 76 4.21 10.65 -6.93
CA THR A 76 5.43 11.39 -7.29
C THR A 76 6.62 11.05 -6.40
N TYR A 77 6.40 10.72 -5.12
CA TYR A 77 7.47 10.31 -4.19
C TYR A 77 8.08 8.95 -4.55
N TYR A 78 7.32 8.05 -5.17
CA TYR A 78 7.77 6.69 -5.50
C TYR A 78 8.30 6.57 -6.93
N ARG A 79 8.31 7.66 -7.72
CA ARG A 79 8.78 7.64 -9.11
C ARG A 79 10.21 7.09 -9.25
N THR A 80 11.08 7.37 -8.27
CA THR A 80 12.47 6.87 -8.27
C THR A 80 12.58 5.37 -8.04
N LEU A 81 11.57 4.72 -7.46
CA LEU A 81 11.59 3.26 -7.26
C LEU A 81 11.36 2.50 -8.57
N LEU A 82 10.81 3.14 -9.59
CA LEU A 82 10.56 2.49 -10.88
C LEU A 82 11.84 2.09 -11.62
N SER A 83 13.00 2.64 -11.24
CA SER A 83 14.31 2.25 -11.77
C SER A 83 15.02 1.17 -10.95
N GLU A 84 14.48 0.79 -9.79
CA GLU A 84 15.09 -0.21 -8.92
C GLU A 84 14.57 -1.60 -9.26
N ASP A 85 15.48 -2.51 -9.63
CA ASP A 85 15.12 -3.92 -9.81
C ASP A 85 14.53 -4.48 -8.51
N GLY A 86 13.38 -5.14 -8.62
CA GLY A 86 12.65 -5.67 -7.46
C GLY A 86 11.62 -4.72 -6.86
N CYS A 87 11.52 -3.46 -7.33
CA CYS A 87 10.42 -2.56 -7.03
C CYS A 87 9.39 -2.52 -8.16
N GLU A 88 8.10 -2.61 -7.82
CA GLU A 88 7.01 -2.40 -8.77
C GLU A 88 5.92 -1.54 -8.14
N VAL A 89 5.36 -0.62 -8.93
CA VAL A 89 4.22 0.21 -8.54
C VAL A 89 3.06 -0.06 -9.49
N ARG A 90 1.89 -0.39 -8.95
CA ARG A 90 0.65 -0.63 -9.71
C ARG A 90 -0.51 0.21 -9.19
N LEU A 91 -1.51 0.37 -10.05
CA LEU A 91 -2.76 1.07 -9.78
C LEU A 91 -3.94 0.09 -9.83
N HIS A 92 -4.75 0.04 -8.78
CA HIS A 92 -5.97 -0.78 -8.69
C HIS A 92 -7.23 0.08 -8.73
N ASP A 93 -8.36 -0.49 -9.16
CA ASP A 93 -9.68 0.12 -9.01
C ASP A 93 -10.62 -0.71 -8.11
N THR A 94 -10.03 -1.53 -7.24
CA THR A 94 -10.76 -2.36 -6.28
C THR A 94 -11.28 -1.54 -5.10
N THR A 95 -12.53 -1.79 -4.68
CA THR A 95 -13.05 -1.31 -3.40
C THR A 95 -12.27 -1.91 -2.24
N LEU A 96 -11.75 -1.08 -1.35
CA LEU A 96 -10.98 -1.52 -0.19
C LEU A 96 -11.76 -1.40 1.11
N TYR A 97 -11.87 -2.51 1.84
CA TYR A 97 -12.34 -2.54 3.24
C TYR A 97 -11.22 -2.31 4.25
N ASN A 98 -9.97 -2.40 3.80
CA ASN A 98 -8.78 -2.17 4.60
C ASN A 98 -7.60 -1.80 3.69
N SER A 99 -6.60 -1.15 4.26
CA SER A 99 -5.27 -1.02 3.66
C SER A 99 -4.33 -2.05 4.29
N LEU A 100 -3.35 -2.54 3.52
CA LEU A 100 -2.41 -3.57 3.95
C LEU A 100 -0.96 -3.07 3.85
N PHE A 101 -0.14 -3.40 4.86
CA PHE A 101 1.30 -3.17 4.84
C PHE A 101 2.01 -4.43 5.35
N ARG A 102 2.55 -5.21 4.42
CA ARG A 102 3.30 -6.44 4.70
C ARG A 102 4.79 -6.15 4.80
N TYR A 103 5.43 -6.78 5.77
CA TYR A 103 6.88 -6.84 5.95
C TYR A 103 7.22 -8.28 6.34
N ASP A 104 7.61 -9.08 5.35
CA ASP A 104 7.78 -10.53 5.45
C ASP A 104 6.55 -11.20 6.09
N GLU A 105 6.72 -11.74 7.31
CA GLU A 105 5.71 -12.45 8.09
C GLU A 105 4.93 -11.56 9.08
N ASN A 106 5.05 -10.25 8.93
CA ASN A 106 4.27 -9.26 9.68
C ASN A 106 3.36 -8.49 8.73
N LEU A 107 2.08 -8.44 9.06
CA LEU A 107 1.08 -7.72 8.28
C LEU A 107 0.37 -6.72 9.17
N LEU A 108 0.41 -5.45 8.77
CA LEU A 108 -0.43 -4.41 9.36
C LEU A 108 -1.68 -4.26 8.51
N VAL A 109 -2.83 -4.54 9.11
CA VAL A 109 -4.14 -4.34 8.51
C VAL A 109 -4.73 -3.06 9.08
N ASN A 110 -5.17 -2.16 8.21
CA ASN A 110 -5.85 -0.92 8.61
C ASN A 110 -7.31 -0.95 8.13
N PRO A 111 -8.25 -1.51 8.92
CA PRO A 111 -9.67 -1.55 8.57
C PRO A 111 -10.24 -0.16 8.36
N HIS A 112 -11.02 0.02 7.29
CA HIS A 112 -11.59 1.31 6.95
C HIS A 112 -12.87 1.58 7.75
N ILE A 113 -12.83 2.57 8.65
CA ILE A 113 -14.05 3.11 9.24
C ILE A 113 -14.71 4.02 8.20
N TRP A 114 -16.00 3.83 7.99
CA TRP A 114 -16.78 4.62 7.03
C TRP A 114 -16.75 6.11 7.42
N GLY A 115 -16.54 6.98 6.42
CA GLY A 115 -16.47 8.43 6.61
C GLY A 115 -15.22 8.96 7.33
N GLN A 116 -14.31 8.08 7.76
CA GLN A 116 -13.06 8.48 8.41
C GLN A 116 -11.87 8.44 7.46
N PRO A 117 -10.94 9.40 7.56
CA PRO A 117 -9.67 9.30 6.85
C PRO A 117 -8.85 8.12 7.37
N ALA A 118 -8.02 7.52 6.52
CA ALA A 118 -7.19 6.36 6.88
C ALA A 118 -6.36 6.56 8.17
N SER A 119 -5.89 7.78 8.45
CA SER A 119 -5.11 8.11 9.65
C SER A 119 -5.89 8.03 10.97
N ALA A 120 -7.22 8.03 10.94
CA ALA A 120 -8.07 7.91 12.12
C ALA A 120 -8.53 6.46 12.38
N ASN A 121 -8.21 5.54 11.47
CA ASN A 121 -8.61 4.15 11.55
C ASN A 121 -7.68 3.31 12.43
N PRO A 122 -8.17 2.24 13.08
CA PRO A 122 -7.33 1.35 13.87
C PRO A 122 -6.35 0.58 12.98
N VAL A 123 -5.26 0.10 13.58
CA VAL A 123 -4.33 -0.82 12.92
C VAL A 123 -4.24 -2.10 13.75
N VAL A 124 -4.42 -3.24 13.09
CA VAL A 124 -4.25 -4.57 13.66
C VAL A 124 -2.99 -5.16 13.07
N GLN A 125 -2.07 -5.61 13.94
CA GLN A 125 -0.88 -6.34 13.51
C GLN A 125 -1.14 -7.84 13.58
N LEU A 126 -1.01 -8.51 12.45
CA LEU A 126 -1.00 -9.96 12.33
C LEU A 126 0.45 -10.42 12.12
N LYS A 127 0.79 -11.53 12.76
CA LYS A 127 2.04 -12.25 12.51
C LYS A 127 1.68 -13.62 11.99
N ARG A 128 2.36 -14.09 10.94
CA ARG A 128 2.16 -15.44 10.43
C ARG A 128 2.66 -16.46 11.44
N VAL A 129 1.87 -17.50 11.67
CA VAL A 129 2.18 -18.58 12.64
C VAL A 129 2.03 -19.96 11.98
N ASP A 130 1.06 -20.08 11.08
CA ASP A 130 0.78 -21.26 10.25
C ASP A 130 0.54 -20.84 8.79
N ASP A 131 0.35 -21.82 7.90
CA ASP A 131 0.13 -21.63 6.46
C ASP A 131 -1.36 -21.55 6.08
N SER A 132 -2.25 -21.29 7.06
CA SER A 132 -3.71 -21.26 6.82
C SER A 132 -4.45 -20.29 7.74
N GLY A 133 -3.84 -19.14 8.01
CA GLY A 133 -4.33 -18.15 8.95
C GLY A 133 -4.97 -16.92 8.30
N TRP A 134 -5.35 -15.94 9.13
CA TRP A 134 -5.81 -14.65 8.64
C TRP A 134 -4.74 -13.90 7.85
N PHE A 135 -3.47 -14.09 8.21
CA PHE A 135 -2.34 -13.53 7.46
C PHE A 135 -2.40 -13.99 6.00
N ASP A 136 -2.45 -15.31 5.77
CA ASP A 136 -2.42 -15.89 4.43
C ASP A 136 -3.62 -15.41 3.60
N ASN A 137 -4.83 -15.44 4.18
CA ASN A 137 -6.04 -14.93 3.52
C ASN A 137 -5.91 -13.46 3.07
N TYR A 138 -5.34 -12.59 3.90
CA TYR A 138 -5.11 -11.20 3.51
C TYR A 138 -4.04 -11.07 2.42
N THR A 139 -2.97 -11.87 2.47
CA THR A 139 -1.94 -11.85 1.43
C THR A 139 -2.42 -12.42 0.10
N GLU A 140 -3.26 -13.46 0.12
CA GLU A 140 -3.94 -13.97 -1.08
C GLU A 140 -4.87 -12.93 -1.69
N SER A 141 -5.61 -12.20 -0.84
CA SER A 141 -6.42 -11.07 -1.31
C SER A 141 -5.58 -9.95 -1.90
N PHE A 142 -4.41 -9.65 -1.34
CA PHE A 142 -3.47 -8.70 -1.93
C PHE A 142 -3.02 -9.18 -3.32
N ASP A 143 -2.64 -10.46 -3.44
CA ASP A 143 -2.15 -11.04 -4.70
C ASP A 143 -3.22 -11.02 -5.80
N ALA A 144 -4.48 -11.27 -5.46
CA ALA A 144 -5.60 -11.15 -6.39
C ALA A 144 -5.76 -9.70 -6.91
N ILE A 145 -5.73 -8.71 -6.00
CA ILE A 145 -5.79 -7.28 -6.39
C ILE A 145 -4.58 -6.90 -7.24
N TRP A 146 -3.39 -7.36 -6.86
CA TRP A 146 -2.14 -7.10 -7.56
C TRP A 146 -2.14 -7.63 -9.00
N ALA A 147 -2.71 -8.82 -9.20
CA ALA A 147 -2.79 -9.46 -10.52
C ALA A 147 -3.60 -8.62 -11.53
N ASP A 148 -4.68 -7.98 -11.08
CA ASP A 148 -5.55 -7.15 -11.92
C ASP A 148 -5.05 -5.70 -12.07
N ALA A 149 -4.30 -5.22 -11.08
CA ALA A 149 -3.75 -3.87 -11.04
C ALA A 149 -2.83 -3.57 -12.24
N LYS A 150 -2.83 -2.32 -12.70
CA LYS A 150 -2.06 -1.88 -13.88
C LYS A 150 -0.73 -1.28 -13.47
N PRO A 151 0.39 -1.61 -14.13
CA PRO A 151 1.66 -0.92 -13.92
C PRO A 151 1.50 0.59 -14.01
N TRP A 152 2.06 1.32 -13.04
CA TRP A 152 2.05 2.77 -13.07
C TRP A 152 3.18 3.29 -13.96
N THR A 153 2.80 3.93 -15.08
CA THR A 153 3.73 4.66 -15.96
C THR A 153 3.50 6.17 -15.76
N PRO A 154 4.49 6.90 -15.19
CA PRO A 154 4.32 8.31 -14.82
C PRO A 154 4.20 9.33 -15.95
#